data_AF-A0A7G9YMK5-F1
#
_entry.id   AF-A0A7G9YMK5-F1
#
_cell.length_a   1.000
_cell.length_b   1.000
_cell.length_c   1.000
_cell.angle_alpha   90.00
_cell.angle_beta   90.00
_cell.angle_gamma   90.00
#
_symmetry.space_group_name_H-M   'P 1'
#
loop_
_entity.id
_entity.type
_entity.pdbx_description
1 polymer ?
#
loop_
_entity_poly.entity_id
_entity_poly.type
_entity_poly.pdbx_seq_one_letter_code
_entity_poly.pdbx_strand_id
1 'polypeptide(L)'
;MMKYLYQDSVKLPTDRDLIHDLETLLDVIAAVVPIEYEIISANNEVEEIHRAKDMKITGLKTFESNVTIQMNELVRDDGTDEIQACKNAITEVCVSCVDQQKAKVDSESDASLTDLAEKINLDSESICKIISPFLEFGVYGARYVYSLDSEGKKGLHGEFKADLGELSFAYELRFKDAVIVKHLVGSFAIPVPRKAGIFHSEDAVKMLDMSHHRLADVTYSNNQITAEFKDKKGSKIVRIEMKPATNDYSIVYEGAESVNLTRDELISQEIDSDGILGLMHAVIGYVLDTEKREVATLVGLTFNGMNVVREPLVSDALKVMLAEYGRFANECIAHGAAKDEFVIKIESDDGTRTEKYMSISTVKDRLLGIGEAGAELADAFGLGTSVS
;
A
#
# COMPACT_ATOMS: atom_id res chain seq x y z
N MET A 1 -26.92 -6.27 -4.51
CA MET A 1 -25.79 -5.95 -3.62
C MET A 1 -25.95 -6.70 -2.31
N MET A 2 -24.99 -7.59 -2.00
CA MET A 2 -24.94 -8.29 -0.71
C MET A 2 -24.87 -7.29 0.45
N LYS A 3 -25.62 -7.55 1.52
CA LYS A 3 -25.55 -6.77 2.76
C LYS A 3 -24.88 -7.59 3.85
N TYR A 4 -23.97 -6.96 4.55
CA TYR A 4 -23.32 -7.54 5.72
C TYR A 4 -23.89 -6.90 6.97
N LEU A 5 -24.35 -7.74 7.90
CA LEU A 5 -25.05 -7.32 9.12
C LEU A 5 -24.39 -7.98 10.34
N TYR A 6 -24.43 -7.30 11.47
CA TYR A 6 -24.13 -7.92 12.76
C TYR A 6 -25.22 -8.95 13.09
N GLN A 7 -24.99 -9.77 14.12
CA GLN A 7 -25.94 -10.82 14.49
C GLN A 7 -27.32 -10.27 14.86
N ASP A 8 -27.41 -9.08 15.44
CA ASP A 8 -28.68 -8.39 15.75
C ASP A 8 -29.35 -7.72 14.53
N SER A 9 -28.80 -7.92 13.32
CA SER A 9 -29.27 -7.36 12.04
C SER A 9 -29.01 -5.87 11.84
N VAL A 10 -28.18 -5.23 12.67
CA VAL A 10 -27.64 -3.89 12.39
C VAL A 10 -26.65 -3.99 11.22
N LYS A 11 -26.65 -3.03 10.30
CA LYS A 11 -25.74 -3.03 9.14
C LYS A 11 -24.29 -2.82 9.58
N LEU A 12 -23.35 -3.61 9.04
CA LEU A 12 -21.93 -3.34 9.23
C LEU A 12 -21.56 -1.97 8.63
N PRO A 13 -20.53 -1.29 9.19
CA PRO A 13 -20.01 -0.05 8.63
C PRO A 13 -19.44 -0.22 7.21
N THR A 14 -19.09 -1.45 6.84
CA THR A 14 -18.50 -1.82 5.56
C THR A 14 -19.29 -2.96 4.93
N ASP A 15 -19.52 -2.90 3.63
CA ASP A 15 -20.15 -3.99 2.87
C ASP A 15 -19.12 -5.07 2.50
N ARG A 16 -18.50 -5.68 3.52
CA ARG A 16 -17.42 -6.67 3.39
C ARG A 16 -17.58 -7.84 4.35
N ASP A 17 -17.01 -8.97 3.96
CA ASP A 17 -16.96 -10.20 4.75
C ASP A 17 -15.78 -10.17 5.73
N LEU A 18 -16.02 -9.59 6.91
CA LEU A 18 -15.01 -9.46 7.97
C LEU A 18 -14.31 -10.79 8.30
N ILE A 19 -15.05 -11.89 8.31
CA ILE A 19 -14.51 -13.20 8.69
C ILE A 19 -13.54 -13.69 7.63
N HIS A 20 -13.94 -13.63 6.36
CA HIS A 20 -13.05 -14.01 5.26
C HIS A 20 -11.82 -13.09 5.16
N ASP A 21 -12.01 -11.79 5.35
CA ASP A 21 -10.92 -10.82 5.35
C ASP A 21 -9.93 -11.11 6.49
N LEU A 22 -10.42 -11.47 7.69
CA LEU A 22 -9.57 -11.85 8.83
C LEU A 22 -8.84 -13.17 8.61
N GLU A 23 -9.49 -14.19 8.02
CA GLU A 23 -8.82 -15.44 7.63
C GLU A 23 -7.64 -15.15 6.70
N THR A 24 -7.87 -14.31 5.69
CA THR A 24 -6.85 -13.92 4.72
C THR A 24 -5.70 -13.16 5.41
N LEU A 25 -6.01 -12.23 6.32
CA LEU A 25 -4.99 -11.53 7.10
C LEU A 25 -4.15 -12.50 7.95
N LEU A 26 -4.78 -13.46 8.63
CA LEU A 26 -4.08 -14.47 9.44
C LEU A 26 -3.18 -15.37 8.57
N ASP A 27 -3.58 -15.69 7.34
CA ASP A 27 -2.75 -16.40 6.37
C ASP A 27 -1.54 -15.58 5.93
N VAL A 28 -1.73 -14.29 5.63
CA VAL A 28 -0.64 -13.36 5.30
C VAL A 28 0.35 -13.28 6.46
N ILE A 29 -0.13 -13.04 7.69
CA ILE A 29 0.70 -12.94 8.89
C ILE A 29 1.56 -14.21 9.07
N ALA A 30 0.93 -15.39 9.01
CA ALA A 30 1.63 -16.66 9.18
C ALA A 30 2.70 -16.90 8.11
N ALA A 31 2.55 -16.32 6.92
CA ALA A 31 3.50 -16.44 5.83
C ALA A 31 4.64 -15.41 5.89
N VAL A 32 4.38 -14.16 6.28
CA VAL A 32 5.38 -13.07 6.19
C VAL A 32 6.20 -12.86 7.45
N VAL A 33 5.64 -13.10 8.64
CA VAL A 33 6.36 -12.88 9.91
C VAL A 33 7.61 -13.77 10.04
N PRO A 34 7.58 -15.06 9.66
CA PRO A 34 8.80 -15.87 9.65
C PRO A 34 9.87 -15.35 8.68
N ILE A 35 9.46 -14.82 7.52
CA ILE A 35 10.39 -14.27 6.53
C ILE A 35 11.05 -12.99 7.04
N GLU A 36 10.28 -12.12 7.71
CA GLU A 36 10.85 -10.94 8.38
C GLU A 36 11.91 -11.32 9.42
N TYR A 37 11.66 -12.38 10.21
CA TYR A 37 12.64 -12.88 11.17
C TYR A 37 13.96 -13.32 10.49
N GLU A 38 13.87 -13.97 9.33
CA GLU A 38 15.04 -14.34 8.52
C GLU A 38 15.82 -13.11 8.03
N ILE A 39 15.13 -12.03 7.65
CA ILE A 39 15.75 -10.75 7.28
C ILE A 39 16.47 -10.13 8.48
N ILE A 40 15.83 -10.09 9.64
CA ILE A 40 16.43 -9.58 10.88
C ILE A 40 17.69 -10.39 11.23
N SER A 41 17.62 -11.72 11.15
CA SER A 41 18.77 -12.59 11.39
C SER A 41 19.90 -12.34 10.40
N ALA A 42 19.60 -12.18 9.12
CA ALA A 42 20.59 -11.88 8.09
C ALA A 42 21.26 -10.51 8.31
N ASN A 43 20.48 -9.49 8.70
CA ASN A 43 21.01 -8.17 9.05
C ASN A 43 21.96 -8.23 10.25
N ASN A 44 21.61 -8.98 11.30
CA ASN A 44 22.50 -9.20 12.44
C ASN A 44 23.81 -9.91 12.03
N GLU A 45 23.73 -10.86 11.10
CA GLU A 45 24.92 -11.54 10.56
C GLU A 45 25.81 -10.58 9.74
N VAL A 46 25.23 -9.68 8.96
CA VAL A 46 25.95 -8.60 8.26
C VAL A 46 26.73 -7.74 9.24
N GLU A 47 26.11 -7.32 10.35
CA GLU A 47 26.78 -6.52 11.39
C GLU A 47 27.98 -7.28 12.02
N GLU A 48 27.79 -8.57 12.33
CA GLU A 48 28.85 -9.39 12.90
C GLU A 48 30.00 -9.65 11.90
N ILE A 49 29.71 -9.82 10.60
CA ILE A 49 30.73 -9.92 9.55
C ILE A 49 31.54 -8.63 9.48
N HIS A 50 30.89 -7.46 9.47
CA HIS A 50 31.58 -6.17 9.47
C HIS A 50 32.48 -6.01 10.70
N ARG A 51 31.96 -6.33 11.88
CA ARG A 51 32.73 -6.27 13.14
C ARG A 51 33.93 -7.23 13.11
N ALA A 52 33.76 -8.45 12.64
CA ALA A 52 34.82 -9.43 12.53
C ALA A 52 35.89 -9.01 11.51
N LYS A 53 35.47 -8.44 10.37
CA LYS A 53 36.35 -7.87 9.34
C LYS A 53 37.21 -6.75 9.93
N ASP A 54 36.60 -5.78 10.59
CA ASP A 54 37.31 -4.65 11.21
C ASP A 54 38.31 -5.09 12.27
N MET A 55 37.94 -6.08 13.09
CA MET A 55 38.82 -6.66 14.10
C MET A 55 40.03 -7.34 13.45
N LYS A 56 39.83 -8.15 12.41
CA LYS A 56 40.92 -8.83 11.67
C LYS A 56 41.86 -7.82 11.00
N ILE A 57 41.32 -6.82 10.31
CA ILE A 57 42.10 -5.78 9.63
C ILE A 57 42.90 -4.95 10.64
N THR A 58 42.30 -4.58 11.77
CA THR A 58 43.00 -3.85 12.84
C THR A 58 44.13 -4.68 13.42
N GLY A 59 43.88 -5.96 13.71
CA GLY A 59 44.91 -6.89 14.20
C GLY A 59 46.11 -7.02 13.24
N LEU A 60 45.83 -7.11 11.93
CA LEU A 60 46.87 -7.15 10.88
C LEU A 60 47.69 -5.84 10.84
N LYS A 61 47.04 -4.67 10.93
CA LYS A 61 47.72 -3.37 10.99
C LYS A 61 48.59 -3.23 12.24
N THR A 62 48.09 -3.69 13.39
CA THR A 62 48.87 -3.69 14.65
C THR A 62 50.08 -4.60 14.54
N PHE A 63 49.93 -5.79 13.95
CA PHE A 63 51.05 -6.70 13.70
C PHE A 63 52.12 -6.06 12.80
N GLU A 64 51.72 -5.48 11.67
CA GLU A 64 52.60 -4.75 10.73
C GLU A 64 53.40 -3.64 11.44
N SER A 65 52.69 -2.82 12.23
CA SER A 65 53.29 -1.73 13.00
C SER A 65 54.29 -2.24 14.05
N ASN A 66 53.94 -3.29 14.79
CA ASN A 66 54.82 -3.87 15.81
C ASN A 66 56.10 -4.46 15.20
N VAL A 67 56.00 -5.16 14.07
CA VAL A 67 57.19 -5.67 13.35
C VAL A 67 58.08 -4.52 12.93
N THR A 68 57.50 -3.46 12.35
CA THR A 68 58.25 -2.28 11.91
C THR A 68 58.96 -1.59 13.09
N ILE A 69 58.28 -1.40 14.22
CA ILE A 69 58.86 -0.81 15.43
C ILE A 69 60.00 -1.67 15.95
N GLN A 70 59.80 -2.99 16.10
CA GLN A 70 60.84 -3.88 16.60
C GLN A 70 62.06 -3.92 15.68
N MET A 71 61.87 -3.93 14.36
CA MET A 71 62.98 -3.88 13.41
C MET A 71 63.75 -2.56 13.48
N ASN A 72 63.07 -1.43 13.72
CA ASN A 72 63.69 -0.13 13.96
C ASN A 72 64.47 -0.07 15.29
N GLU A 73 64.01 -0.78 16.32
CA GLU A 73 64.71 -0.86 17.61
C GLU A 73 65.93 -1.79 17.56
N LEU A 74 65.82 -2.94 16.87
CA LEU A 74 66.91 -3.91 16.70
C LEU A 74 68.04 -3.39 15.80
N VAL A 75 67.69 -2.67 14.73
CA VAL A 75 68.63 -2.12 13.76
C VAL A 75 68.45 -0.61 13.72
N ARG A 76 69.30 0.06 14.50
CA ARG A 76 69.39 1.52 14.59
C ARG A 76 70.00 2.09 13.30
N ASP A 77 69.76 3.37 13.05
CA ASP A 77 70.18 4.06 11.81
C ASP A 77 71.71 4.18 11.63
N ASP A 78 72.52 3.77 12.60
CA ASP A 78 73.98 3.65 12.53
C ASP A 78 74.47 2.21 12.22
N GLY A 79 73.55 1.29 11.89
CA GLY A 79 73.87 -0.07 11.45
C GLY A 79 74.65 -0.12 10.14
N THR A 80 75.34 -1.25 9.87
CA THR A 80 76.03 -1.43 8.58
C THR A 80 75.03 -1.59 7.44
N ASP A 81 75.43 -1.24 6.22
CA ASP A 81 74.58 -1.32 5.02
C ASP A 81 73.96 -2.71 4.83
N GLU A 82 74.71 -3.78 5.14
CA GLU A 82 74.22 -5.15 5.04
C GLU A 82 73.07 -5.45 6.02
N ILE A 83 73.17 -4.95 7.25
CA ILE A 83 72.14 -5.14 8.28
C ILE A 83 70.89 -4.30 7.94
N GLN A 84 71.08 -3.09 7.42
CA GLN A 84 69.98 -2.24 6.98
C GLN A 84 69.22 -2.86 5.78
N ALA A 85 69.95 -3.49 4.85
CA ALA A 85 69.33 -4.25 3.75
C ALA A 85 68.44 -5.40 4.26
N CYS A 86 68.91 -6.14 5.29
CA CYS A 86 68.10 -7.18 5.93
C CYS A 86 66.84 -6.63 6.60
N LYS A 87 66.94 -5.52 7.35
CA LYS A 87 65.80 -4.83 7.98
C LYS A 87 64.74 -4.44 6.95
N ASN A 88 65.15 -3.81 5.85
CA ASN A 88 64.24 -3.36 4.80
C ASN A 88 63.53 -4.55 4.15
N ALA A 89 64.26 -5.63 3.83
CA ALA A 89 63.69 -6.83 3.23
C ALA A 89 62.65 -7.50 4.15
N ILE A 90 62.92 -7.61 5.45
CA ILE A 90 61.97 -8.18 6.43
C ILE A 90 60.71 -7.31 6.53
N THR A 91 60.88 -5.99 6.58
CA THR A 91 59.75 -5.04 6.68
C THR A 91 58.89 -5.11 5.42
N GLU A 92 59.50 -5.13 4.24
CA GLU A 92 58.80 -5.24 2.95
C GLU A 92 58.02 -6.56 2.83
N VAL A 93 58.63 -7.69 3.21
CA VAL A 93 57.94 -8.98 3.25
C VAL A 93 56.77 -8.96 4.24
N CYS A 94 56.92 -8.31 5.40
CA CYS A 94 55.85 -8.17 6.38
C CYS A 94 54.67 -7.38 5.81
N VAL A 95 54.93 -6.22 5.21
CA VAL A 95 53.91 -5.38 4.55
C VAL A 95 53.19 -6.16 3.47
N SER A 96 53.93 -6.81 2.56
CA SER A 96 53.33 -7.61 1.47
C SER A 96 52.47 -8.76 1.99
N CYS A 97 52.93 -9.47 3.03
CA CYS A 97 52.17 -10.55 3.65
C CYS A 97 50.88 -10.03 4.29
N VAL A 98 50.97 -8.94 5.04
CA VAL A 98 49.82 -8.30 5.68
C VAL A 98 48.80 -7.82 4.65
N ASP A 99 49.23 -7.19 3.56
CA ASP A 99 48.34 -6.73 2.50
C ASP A 99 47.66 -7.91 1.78
N GLN A 100 48.38 -9.02 1.56
CA GLN A 100 47.78 -10.24 1.03
C GLN A 100 46.70 -10.80 1.97
N GLN A 101 46.93 -10.78 3.29
CA GLN A 101 45.93 -11.25 4.25
C GLN A 101 44.74 -10.29 4.35
N LYS A 102 44.95 -8.97 4.30
CA LYS A 102 43.86 -7.97 4.24
C LYS A 102 42.96 -8.26 3.04
N ALA A 103 43.55 -8.40 1.85
CA ALA A 103 42.82 -8.68 0.61
C ALA A 103 42.02 -10.00 0.69
N LYS A 104 42.55 -11.03 1.37
CA LYS A 104 41.84 -12.28 1.61
C LYS A 104 40.64 -12.08 2.54
N VAL A 105 40.83 -11.37 3.65
CA VAL A 105 39.74 -11.04 4.60
C VAL A 105 38.66 -10.21 3.90
N ASP A 106 39.04 -9.25 3.07
CA ASP A 106 38.12 -8.46 2.26
C ASP A 106 37.31 -9.37 1.32
N SER A 107 37.98 -10.20 0.52
CA SER A 107 37.31 -11.10 -0.43
C SER A 107 36.36 -12.10 0.23
N GLU A 108 36.71 -12.66 1.38
CA GLU A 108 35.84 -13.60 2.13
C GLU A 108 34.61 -12.88 2.70
N SER A 109 34.79 -11.66 3.21
CA SER A 109 33.70 -10.85 3.76
C SER A 109 32.76 -10.40 2.66
N ASP A 110 33.31 -9.91 1.54
CA ASP A 110 32.52 -9.37 0.42
C ASP A 110 31.67 -10.46 -0.24
N ALA A 111 32.19 -11.69 -0.34
CA ALA A 111 31.40 -12.84 -0.82
C ALA A 111 30.20 -13.12 0.10
N SER A 112 30.44 -13.20 1.41
CA SER A 112 29.40 -13.47 2.41
C SER A 112 28.34 -12.35 2.45
N LEU A 113 28.77 -11.09 2.37
CA LEU A 113 27.88 -9.93 2.33
C LEU A 113 27.02 -9.90 1.06
N THR A 114 27.57 -10.34 -0.07
CA THR A 114 26.83 -10.44 -1.33
C THR A 114 25.73 -11.50 -1.24
N ASP A 115 26.06 -12.69 -0.72
CA ASP A 115 25.10 -13.78 -0.54
C ASP A 115 23.95 -13.37 0.40
N LEU A 116 24.26 -12.68 1.51
CA LEU A 116 23.26 -12.16 2.44
C LEU A 116 22.39 -11.07 1.82
N ALA A 117 22.99 -10.15 1.05
CA ALA A 117 22.24 -9.10 0.36
C ALA A 117 21.26 -9.68 -0.68
N GLU A 118 21.66 -10.73 -1.41
CA GLU A 118 20.77 -11.44 -2.33
C GLU A 118 19.63 -12.14 -1.58
N LYS A 119 19.91 -12.82 -0.47
CA LYS A 119 18.88 -13.44 0.39
C LYS A 119 17.87 -12.39 0.88
N ILE A 120 18.35 -11.29 1.46
CA ILE A 120 17.49 -10.21 1.98
C ILE A 120 16.60 -9.65 0.88
N ASN A 121 17.12 -9.45 -0.34
CA ASN A 121 16.32 -8.96 -1.46
C ASN A 121 15.23 -9.96 -1.88
N LEU A 122 15.55 -11.25 -1.98
CA LEU A 122 14.57 -12.30 -2.33
C LEU A 122 13.47 -12.44 -1.27
N ASP A 123 13.84 -12.38 0.00
CA ASP A 123 12.90 -12.43 1.12
C ASP A 123 12.01 -11.17 1.14
N SER A 124 12.60 -10.00 0.88
CA SER A 124 11.89 -8.73 0.74
C SER A 124 10.86 -8.74 -0.40
N GLU A 125 11.24 -9.25 -1.57
CA GLU A 125 10.34 -9.42 -2.71
C GLU A 125 9.20 -10.40 -2.39
N SER A 126 9.50 -11.48 -1.66
CA SER A 126 8.53 -12.48 -1.23
C SER A 126 7.49 -11.89 -0.29
N ILE A 127 7.91 -11.09 0.70
CA ILE A 127 7.00 -10.36 1.60
C ILE A 127 6.08 -9.43 0.80
N CYS A 128 6.65 -8.59 -0.08
CA CYS A 128 5.87 -7.69 -0.95
C CYS A 128 4.83 -8.45 -1.78
N LYS A 129 5.21 -9.59 -2.36
CA LYS A 129 4.32 -10.42 -3.18
C LYS A 129 3.17 -11.03 -2.38
N ILE A 130 3.40 -11.42 -1.13
CA ILE A 130 2.38 -12.02 -0.26
C ILE A 130 1.43 -10.94 0.28
N ILE A 131 1.96 -9.79 0.71
CA ILE A 131 1.15 -8.75 1.36
C ILE A 131 0.36 -7.89 0.35
N SER A 132 0.89 -7.70 -0.86
CA SER A 132 0.33 -6.80 -1.86
C SER A 132 -1.12 -7.13 -2.24
N PRO A 133 -1.51 -8.39 -2.52
CA PRO A 133 -2.91 -8.69 -2.84
C PRO A 133 -3.86 -8.31 -1.70
N PHE A 134 -3.48 -8.56 -0.45
CA PHE A 134 -4.32 -8.25 0.72
C PHE A 134 -4.56 -6.74 0.87
N LEU A 135 -3.51 -5.93 0.72
CA LEU A 135 -3.59 -4.47 0.84
C LEU A 135 -4.47 -3.84 -0.26
N GLU A 136 -4.53 -4.43 -1.46
CA GLU A 136 -5.33 -3.91 -2.57
C GLU A 136 -6.85 -3.96 -2.30
N PHE A 137 -7.33 -4.94 -1.51
CA PHE A 137 -8.74 -5.06 -1.13
C PHE A 137 -9.17 -4.06 -0.06
N GLY A 138 -8.26 -3.15 0.34
CA GLY A 138 -8.46 -2.16 1.37
C GLY A 138 -8.33 -2.76 2.77
N VAL A 139 -7.65 -2.07 3.67
CA VAL A 139 -7.58 -2.42 5.09
C VAL A 139 -8.69 -1.68 5.85
N TYR A 140 -9.43 -2.37 6.71
CA TYR A 140 -10.46 -1.74 7.53
C TYR A 140 -9.94 -0.47 8.23
N GLY A 141 -10.77 0.58 8.27
CA GLY A 141 -10.41 1.86 8.88
C GLY A 141 -9.47 2.76 8.05
N ALA A 142 -8.86 2.25 6.97
CA ALA A 142 -7.97 3.06 6.14
C ALA A 142 -8.72 4.14 5.32
N ARG A 143 -8.04 5.26 5.12
CA ARG A 143 -8.50 6.37 4.27
C ARG A 143 -7.88 6.20 2.90
N TYR A 144 -8.72 6.07 1.89
CA TYR A 144 -8.28 5.84 0.52
C TYR A 144 -8.40 7.10 -0.33
N VAL A 145 -7.46 7.24 -1.27
CA VAL A 145 -7.50 8.22 -2.34
C VAL A 145 -7.09 7.56 -3.64
N TYR A 146 -7.96 7.62 -4.64
CA TYR A 146 -7.67 7.28 -6.02
C TYR A 146 -7.50 8.57 -6.81
N SER A 147 -6.42 8.66 -7.58
CA SER A 147 -6.13 9.76 -8.50
C SER A 147 -5.83 9.16 -9.86
N LEU A 148 -6.80 9.23 -10.76
CA LEU A 148 -6.79 8.50 -12.04
C LEU A 148 -7.09 9.44 -13.19
N ASP A 149 -6.36 9.31 -14.29
CA ASP A 149 -6.63 10.06 -15.51
C ASP A 149 -6.49 9.17 -16.76
N SER A 150 -7.07 9.63 -17.87
CA SER A 150 -6.92 8.99 -19.17
C SER A 150 -6.00 9.82 -20.07
N GLU A 151 -4.83 9.30 -20.37
CA GLU A 151 -4.01 9.81 -21.47
C GLU A 151 -4.54 9.28 -22.82
N GLY A 152 -5.28 10.12 -23.53
CA GLY A 152 -5.74 9.81 -24.88
C GLY A 152 -6.92 8.82 -24.94
N LYS A 153 -6.76 7.70 -25.65
CA LYS A 153 -7.83 6.70 -25.88
C LYS A 153 -7.61 5.39 -25.11
N LYS A 154 -6.72 5.40 -24.12
CA LYS A 154 -6.44 4.25 -23.25
C LYS A 154 -7.39 4.24 -22.04
N GLY A 155 -7.35 3.15 -21.27
CA GLY A 155 -8.00 3.13 -19.96
C GLY A 155 -7.40 4.14 -19.00
N LEU A 156 -8.06 4.32 -17.86
CA LEU A 156 -7.54 5.14 -16.76
C LEU A 156 -6.20 4.57 -16.28
N HIS A 157 -5.31 5.45 -15.83
CA HIS A 157 -4.09 5.13 -15.14
C HIS A 157 -3.86 6.14 -14.03
N GLY A 158 -3.08 5.79 -13.02
CA GLY A 158 -2.78 6.68 -11.91
C GLY A 158 -2.47 5.92 -10.65
N GLU A 159 -2.86 6.48 -9.51
CA GLU A 159 -2.42 6.01 -8.20
C GLU A 159 -3.60 5.74 -7.26
N PHE A 160 -3.46 4.70 -6.44
CA PHE A 160 -4.27 4.46 -5.25
C PHE A 160 -3.38 4.59 -4.02
N LYS A 161 -3.76 5.44 -3.07
CA LYS A 161 -3.09 5.64 -1.79
C LYS A 161 -4.03 5.30 -0.65
N ALA A 162 -3.49 4.72 0.40
CA ALA A 162 -4.20 4.39 1.61
C ALA A 162 -3.39 4.74 2.85
N ASP A 163 -4.02 5.38 3.82
CA ASP A 163 -3.42 5.69 5.12
C ASP A 163 -4.24 5.08 6.26
N LEU A 164 -3.57 4.41 7.19
CA LEU A 164 -4.12 3.87 8.42
C LEU A 164 -3.18 4.19 9.59
N GLY A 165 -3.46 5.27 10.31
CA GLY A 165 -2.58 5.72 11.39
C GLY A 165 -1.16 6.01 10.87
N GLU A 166 -0.19 5.21 11.34
CA GLU A 166 1.23 5.31 10.99
C GLU A 166 1.60 4.51 9.73
N LEU A 167 0.68 3.67 9.25
CA LEU A 167 0.83 2.84 8.06
C LEU A 167 0.33 3.59 6.82
N SER A 168 1.11 3.60 5.75
CA SER A 168 0.71 4.12 4.43
C SER A 168 1.12 3.16 3.33
N PHE A 169 0.27 2.99 2.32
CA PHE A 169 0.59 2.19 1.14
C PHE A 169 0.05 2.80 -0.14
N ALA A 170 0.75 2.56 -1.25
CA ALA A 170 0.47 3.15 -2.54
C ALA A 170 0.61 2.12 -3.66
N TYR A 171 -0.32 2.18 -4.62
CA TYR A 171 -0.34 1.36 -5.83
C TYR A 171 -0.34 2.23 -7.07
N GLU A 172 0.42 1.83 -8.07
CA GLU A 172 0.22 2.26 -9.44
C GLU A 172 -0.86 1.38 -10.09
N LEU A 173 -1.87 2.01 -10.67
CA LEU A 173 -3.02 1.36 -11.29
C LEU A 173 -3.07 1.64 -12.79
N ARG A 174 -3.45 0.62 -13.57
CA ARG A 174 -3.79 0.75 -14.99
C ARG A 174 -5.05 -0.05 -15.29
N PHE A 175 -6.00 0.56 -15.98
CA PHE A 175 -7.26 -0.05 -16.37
C PHE A 175 -7.23 -0.52 -17.83
N LYS A 176 -7.93 -1.63 -18.12
CA LYS A 176 -7.91 -2.31 -19.42
C LYS A 176 -8.43 -1.43 -20.57
N ASP A 177 -9.58 -0.80 -20.36
CA ASP A 177 -10.35 -0.17 -21.43
C ASP A 177 -10.68 1.29 -21.14
N ALA A 178 -10.78 2.09 -22.21
CA ALA A 178 -11.36 3.42 -22.12
C ALA A 178 -12.86 3.32 -21.81
N VAL A 179 -13.33 4.11 -20.85
CA VAL A 179 -14.73 4.12 -20.44
C VAL A 179 -15.44 5.33 -21.02
N ILE A 180 -16.63 5.09 -21.56
CA ILE A 180 -17.59 6.15 -21.92
C ILE A 180 -18.84 6.03 -21.06
N VAL A 181 -19.58 7.13 -20.93
CA VAL A 181 -20.82 7.18 -20.13
C VAL A 181 -21.80 6.07 -20.51
N LYS A 182 -21.91 5.73 -21.80
CA LYS A 182 -22.75 4.62 -22.27
C LYS A 182 -22.40 3.26 -21.68
N HIS A 183 -21.14 3.00 -21.36
CA HIS A 183 -20.72 1.76 -20.72
C HIS A 183 -21.12 1.71 -19.24
N LEU A 184 -21.30 2.87 -18.60
CA LEU A 184 -21.63 2.98 -17.18
C LEU A 184 -23.14 2.95 -16.95
N VAL A 185 -23.89 3.81 -17.67
CA VAL A 185 -25.33 4.03 -17.42
C VAL A 185 -26.19 4.08 -18.67
N GLY A 186 -25.61 3.78 -19.85
CA GLY A 186 -26.34 3.83 -21.11
C GLY A 186 -26.56 5.24 -21.65
N SER A 187 -27.78 5.55 -22.09
CA SER A 187 -28.10 6.87 -22.63
C SER A 187 -28.18 7.90 -21.51
N PHE A 188 -27.39 8.97 -21.61
CA PHE A 188 -27.30 10.01 -20.59
C PHE A 188 -27.19 11.40 -21.21
N ALA A 189 -27.88 12.38 -20.66
CA ALA A 189 -27.82 13.76 -21.13
C ALA A 189 -27.95 14.75 -19.98
N ILE A 190 -27.32 15.91 -20.11
CA ILE A 190 -27.40 17.01 -19.13
C ILE A 190 -27.94 18.29 -19.77
N PRO A 191 -28.66 19.14 -19.03
CA PRO A 191 -29.06 20.45 -19.52
C PRO A 191 -27.85 21.40 -19.58
N VAL A 192 -27.64 22.06 -20.72
CA VAL A 192 -26.60 23.09 -20.90
C VAL A 192 -27.21 24.39 -21.44
N PRO A 193 -26.64 25.55 -21.09
CA PRO A 193 -27.12 26.82 -21.61
C PRO A 193 -26.89 26.90 -23.12
N ARG A 194 -27.86 27.46 -23.84
CA ARG A 194 -27.76 27.79 -25.25
C ARG A 194 -28.40 29.15 -25.50
N LYS A 195 -27.66 30.03 -26.18
CA LYS A 195 -28.27 31.24 -26.78
C LYS A 195 -29.10 30.82 -28.01
N ALA A 196 -30.39 31.10 -27.99
CA ALA A 196 -31.30 30.90 -29.11
C ALA A 196 -31.76 32.25 -29.70
N GLY A 197 -32.01 32.29 -31.02
CA GLY A 197 -32.52 33.45 -31.74
C GLY A 197 -31.51 34.14 -32.67
N ILE A 198 -31.94 34.50 -33.89
CA ILE A 198 -31.16 35.31 -34.86
C ILE A 198 -31.36 36.82 -34.60
N PHE A 199 -32.45 37.19 -33.90
CA PHE A 199 -32.89 38.58 -33.75
C PHE A 199 -32.97 39.09 -32.29
N HIS A 200 -33.17 38.21 -31.30
CA HIS A 200 -33.08 38.50 -29.86
C HIS A 200 -32.47 37.27 -29.17
N SER A 201 -31.50 37.45 -28.28
CA SER A 201 -30.92 36.33 -27.53
C SER A 201 -31.87 35.94 -26.40
N GLU A 202 -32.56 34.82 -26.57
CA GLU A 202 -33.28 34.15 -25.48
C GLU A 202 -32.36 33.10 -24.86
N ASP A 203 -32.30 33.09 -23.53
CA ASP A 203 -31.63 32.04 -22.78
C ASP A 203 -32.49 30.78 -22.87
N ALA A 204 -31.98 29.76 -23.56
CA ALA A 204 -32.67 28.49 -23.75
C ALA A 204 -31.83 27.35 -23.18
N VAL A 205 -32.48 26.36 -22.58
CA VAL A 205 -31.83 25.12 -22.11
C VAL A 205 -31.81 24.09 -23.25
N LYS A 206 -30.68 23.44 -23.46
CA LYS A 206 -30.54 22.32 -24.41
C LYS A 206 -30.00 21.08 -23.72
N MET A 207 -30.57 19.92 -24.02
CA MET A 207 -30.00 18.64 -23.60
C MET A 207 -28.74 18.30 -24.43
N LEU A 208 -27.61 18.20 -23.74
CA LEU A 208 -26.34 17.68 -24.27
C LEU A 208 -26.28 16.18 -24.04
N ASP A 209 -26.29 15.40 -25.12
CA ASP A 209 -26.03 13.96 -25.06
C ASP A 209 -24.57 13.70 -24.63
N MET A 210 -24.43 13.05 -23.48
CA MET A 210 -23.16 12.69 -22.85
C MET A 210 -22.76 11.24 -23.09
N SER A 211 -23.61 10.42 -23.71
CA SER A 211 -23.42 8.97 -23.83
C SER A 211 -22.06 8.56 -24.43
N HIS A 212 -21.51 9.39 -25.31
CA HIS A 212 -20.21 9.18 -25.96
C HIS A 212 -19.06 10.01 -25.38
N HIS A 213 -19.26 10.68 -24.25
CA HIS A 213 -18.16 11.33 -23.53
C HIS A 213 -17.35 10.25 -22.81
N ARG A 214 -16.02 10.37 -22.87
CA ARG A 214 -15.10 9.49 -22.14
C ARG A 214 -14.95 9.98 -20.70
N LEU A 215 -14.81 9.06 -19.77
CA LEU A 215 -14.30 9.34 -18.44
C LEU A 215 -12.80 9.64 -18.57
N ALA A 216 -12.41 10.87 -18.24
CA ALA A 216 -11.09 11.40 -18.51
C ALA A 216 -10.24 11.64 -17.26
N ASP A 217 -10.87 11.92 -16.13
CA ASP A 217 -10.22 12.13 -14.84
C ASP A 217 -11.16 11.67 -13.74
N VAL A 218 -10.63 11.04 -12.70
CA VAL A 218 -11.32 10.68 -11.47
C VAL A 218 -10.41 10.89 -10.28
N THR A 219 -10.87 11.72 -9.35
CA THR A 219 -10.35 11.71 -7.99
C THR A 219 -11.43 11.16 -7.07
N TYR A 220 -11.15 10.07 -6.36
CA TYR A 220 -12.10 9.45 -5.43
C TYR A 220 -11.46 9.26 -4.06
N SER A 221 -12.16 9.71 -3.03
CA SER A 221 -11.89 9.41 -1.63
C SER A 221 -13.18 8.96 -0.96
N ASN A 222 -13.09 8.36 0.24
CA ASN A 222 -14.26 7.88 0.99
C ASN A 222 -15.38 8.92 1.14
N ASN A 223 -15.04 10.22 1.08
CA ASN A 223 -15.98 11.32 1.33
C ASN A 223 -16.39 12.10 0.08
N GLN A 224 -15.65 11.96 -1.02
CA GLN A 224 -15.83 12.81 -2.20
C GLN A 224 -15.33 12.10 -3.46
N ILE A 225 -16.11 12.21 -4.53
CA ILE A 225 -15.68 11.89 -5.87
C ILE A 225 -15.75 13.13 -6.76
N THR A 226 -14.75 13.31 -7.61
CA THR A 226 -14.74 14.23 -8.73
C THR A 226 -14.48 13.42 -9.99
N ALA A 227 -15.33 13.56 -11.01
CA ALA A 227 -15.18 12.91 -12.29
C ALA A 227 -15.27 13.93 -13.44
N GLU A 228 -14.36 13.81 -14.40
CA GLU A 228 -14.33 14.65 -15.59
C GLU A 228 -14.68 13.83 -16.84
N PHE A 229 -15.63 14.32 -17.63
CA PHE A 229 -16.07 13.69 -18.86
C PHE A 229 -15.76 14.57 -20.06
N LYS A 230 -15.06 14.01 -21.07
CA LYS A 230 -14.64 14.73 -22.27
C LYS A 230 -15.35 14.23 -23.52
N ASP A 231 -15.77 15.13 -24.39
CA ASP A 231 -16.18 14.74 -25.73
C ASP A 231 -15.00 14.18 -26.56
N LYS A 232 -15.30 13.62 -27.75
CA LYS A 232 -14.27 13.03 -28.63
C LYS A 232 -13.15 13.99 -29.02
N LYS A 233 -13.41 15.31 -29.01
CA LYS A 233 -12.44 16.35 -29.39
C LYS A 233 -11.70 16.93 -28.19
N GLY A 234 -12.14 16.64 -26.95
CA GLY A 234 -11.69 17.30 -25.74
C GLY A 234 -12.15 18.76 -25.62
N SER A 235 -13.07 19.20 -26.49
CA SER A 235 -13.52 20.61 -26.54
C SER A 235 -14.65 20.93 -25.57
N LYS A 236 -15.30 19.89 -25.04
CA LYS A 236 -16.35 20.00 -24.06
C LYS A 236 -16.01 19.11 -22.88
N ILE A 237 -16.00 19.72 -21.70
CA ILE A 237 -15.66 19.07 -20.45
C ILE A 237 -16.84 19.22 -19.51
N VAL A 238 -17.28 18.11 -18.93
CA VAL A 238 -18.27 18.09 -17.86
C VAL A 238 -17.57 17.56 -16.62
N ARG A 239 -17.41 18.38 -15.60
CA ARG A 239 -16.91 17.96 -14.29
C ARG A 239 -18.09 17.80 -13.33
N ILE A 240 -18.18 16.65 -12.69
CA ILE A 240 -19.18 16.37 -11.66
C ILE A 240 -18.44 16.07 -10.36
N GLU A 241 -18.79 16.79 -9.31
CA GLU A 241 -18.32 16.53 -7.95
C GLU A 241 -19.50 16.00 -7.13
N MET A 242 -19.30 14.95 -6.34
CA MET A 242 -20.34 14.36 -5.48
C MET A 242 -19.78 13.97 -4.12
N LYS A 243 -20.57 14.18 -3.07
CA LYS A 243 -20.35 13.63 -1.73
C LYS A 243 -21.23 12.38 -1.54
N PRO A 244 -20.68 11.16 -1.57
CA PRO A 244 -21.49 9.94 -1.55
C PRO A 244 -22.39 9.80 -0.31
N ALA A 245 -21.97 10.33 0.84
CA ALA A 245 -22.73 10.23 2.08
C ALA A 245 -24.01 11.08 2.10
N THR A 246 -24.00 12.25 1.46
CA THR A 246 -25.16 13.16 1.43
C THR A 246 -25.89 13.17 0.10
N ASN A 247 -25.31 12.55 -0.94
CA ASN A 247 -25.75 12.66 -2.33
C ASN A 247 -25.74 14.10 -2.87
N ASP A 248 -25.08 15.03 -2.18
CA ASP A 248 -24.86 16.38 -2.69
C ASP A 248 -23.92 16.32 -3.88
N TYR A 249 -24.27 16.99 -4.98
CA TYR A 249 -23.42 17.09 -6.15
C TYR A 249 -23.38 18.50 -6.74
N SER A 250 -22.33 18.77 -7.52
CA SER A 250 -22.23 19.96 -8.36
C SER A 250 -21.77 19.59 -9.76
N ILE A 251 -22.28 20.30 -10.77
CA ILE A 251 -21.92 20.07 -12.17
C ILE A 251 -21.37 21.35 -12.76
N VAL A 252 -20.16 21.27 -13.28
CA VAL A 252 -19.50 22.33 -14.04
C VAL A 252 -19.34 21.89 -15.48
N TYR A 253 -19.89 22.67 -16.40
CA TYR A 253 -19.70 22.48 -17.83
C TYR A 253 -18.70 23.53 -18.34
N GLU A 254 -17.58 23.06 -18.88
CA GLU A 254 -16.58 23.89 -19.53
C GLU A 254 -16.75 23.77 -21.05
N GLY A 255 -17.32 24.83 -21.64
CA GLY A 255 -17.49 25.00 -23.09
C GLY A 255 -16.75 26.24 -23.58
N ALA A 256 -17.48 27.21 -24.15
CA ALA A 256 -16.90 28.52 -24.48
C ALA A 256 -16.63 29.36 -23.22
N GLU A 257 -17.49 29.22 -22.21
CA GLU A 257 -17.35 29.76 -20.86
C GLU A 257 -17.60 28.62 -19.87
N SER A 258 -17.02 28.71 -18.67
CA SER A 258 -17.26 27.74 -17.59
C SER A 258 -18.54 28.13 -16.85
N VAL A 259 -19.51 27.21 -16.79
CA VAL A 259 -20.81 27.44 -16.16
C VAL A 259 -21.08 26.36 -15.12
N ASN A 260 -21.44 26.77 -13.91
CA ASN A 260 -21.93 25.87 -12.88
C ASN A 260 -23.44 25.64 -13.06
N LEU A 261 -23.79 24.49 -13.63
CA LEU A 261 -25.17 24.13 -14.00
C LEU A 261 -26.08 23.96 -12.77
N THR A 262 -25.49 23.57 -11.64
CA THR A 262 -26.22 23.38 -10.37
C THR A 262 -26.53 24.68 -9.62
N ARG A 263 -25.89 25.80 -9.98
CA ARG A 263 -26.14 27.13 -9.39
C ARG A 263 -27.10 27.99 -10.19
N ASP A 264 -27.36 27.63 -11.44
CA ASP A 264 -28.31 28.33 -12.30
C ASP A 264 -29.73 27.80 -12.04
N GLU A 265 -30.64 28.67 -11.61
CA GLU A 265 -32.00 28.28 -11.21
C GLU A 265 -32.83 27.67 -12.36
N LEU A 266 -32.62 28.11 -13.60
CA LEU A 266 -33.37 27.61 -14.75
C LEU A 266 -32.82 26.26 -15.22
N ILE A 267 -31.51 26.08 -15.18
CA ILE A 267 -30.85 24.83 -15.59
C ILE A 267 -31.02 23.76 -14.51
N SER A 268 -30.88 24.11 -13.23
CA SER A 268 -30.90 23.15 -12.12
C SER A 268 -32.22 22.39 -12.00
N GLN A 269 -33.34 23.02 -12.36
CA GLN A 269 -34.68 22.38 -12.38
C GLN A 269 -34.82 21.29 -13.45
N GLU A 270 -34.00 21.35 -14.50
CA GLU A 270 -34.02 20.40 -15.63
C GLU A 270 -33.01 19.26 -15.44
N ILE A 271 -32.26 19.23 -14.34
CA ILE A 271 -31.26 18.18 -14.07
C ILE A 271 -31.96 16.92 -13.56
N ASP A 272 -31.76 15.80 -14.28
CA ASP A 272 -32.09 14.47 -13.78
C ASP A 272 -31.13 14.07 -12.65
N SER A 273 -31.58 14.31 -11.41
CA SER A 273 -30.80 14.05 -10.20
C SER A 273 -30.51 12.56 -10.02
N ASP A 274 -31.49 11.70 -10.25
CA ASP A 274 -31.34 10.25 -10.12
C ASP A 274 -30.35 9.70 -11.15
N GLY A 275 -30.39 10.23 -12.38
CA GLY A 275 -29.42 9.92 -13.43
C GLY A 275 -27.98 10.32 -13.07
N ILE A 276 -27.79 11.51 -12.47
CA ILE A 276 -26.46 11.97 -12.02
C ILE A 276 -25.91 11.08 -10.90
N LEU A 277 -26.74 10.78 -9.90
CA LEU A 277 -26.36 9.88 -8.81
C LEU A 277 -26.04 8.48 -9.34
N GLY A 278 -26.85 7.95 -10.27
CA GLY A 278 -26.59 6.68 -10.94
C GLY A 278 -25.26 6.66 -11.68
N LEU A 279 -24.93 7.72 -12.42
CA LEU A 279 -23.65 7.86 -13.13
C LEU A 279 -22.48 7.88 -12.14
N MET A 280 -22.54 8.69 -11.09
CA MET A 280 -21.42 8.83 -10.16
C MET A 280 -21.20 7.56 -9.33
N HIS A 281 -22.25 6.87 -8.91
CA HIS A 281 -22.13 5.55 -8.28
C HIS A 281 -21.54 4.50 -9.25
N ALA A 282 -21.90 4.54 -10.53
CA ALA A 282 -21.28 3.67 -11.54
C ALA A 282 -19.80 3.97 -11.75
N VAL A 283 -19.37 5.24 -11.68
CA VAL A 283 -17.94 5.61 -11.70
C VAL A 283 -17.21 5.07 -10.47
N ILE A 284 -17.77 5.23 -9.27
CA ILE A 284 -17.19 4.66 -8.03
C ILE A 284 -17.04 3.14 -8.18
N GLY A 285 -18.10 2.46 -8.62
CA GLY A 285 -18.08 1.02 -8.85
C GLY A 285 -16.99 0.61 -9.84
N TYR A 286 -16.83 1.36 -10.94
CA TYR A 286 -15.78 1.09 -11.92
C TYR A 286 -14.36 1.24 -11.34
N VAL A 287 -14.11 2.28 -10.53
CA VAL A 287 -12.78 2.54 -9.92
C VAL A 287 -12.42 1.46 -8.90
N LEU A 288 -13.40 1.03 -8.11
CA LEU A 288 -13.21 0.03 -7.06
C LEU A 288 -13.15 -1.40 -7.57
N ASP A 289 -13.64 -1.67 -8.78
CA ASP A 289 -13.65 -3.01 -9.39
C ASP A 289 -12.24 -3.44 -9.84
N THR A 290 -11.66 -4.39 -9.11
CA THR A 290 -10.33 -4.96 -9.39
C THR A 290 -10.29 -5.72 -10.72
N GLU A 291 -11.42 -6.26 -11.21
CA GLU A 291 -11.47 -6.99 -12.48
C GLU A 291 -11.29 -6.08 -13.70
N LYS A 292 -11.53 -4.77 -13.55
CA LYS A 292 -11.32 -3.77 -14.62
C LYS A 292 -9.85 -3.35 -14.75
N ARG A 293 -9.00 -3.72 -13.79
CA ARG A 293 -7.58 -3.37 -13.77
C ARG A 293 -6.80 -4.34 -14.65
N GLU A 294 -5.88 -3.79 -15.44
CA GLU A 294 -4.83 -4.52 -16.17
C GLU A 294 -3.60 -4.70 -15.27
N VAL A 295 -3.26 -3.66 -14.51
CA VAL A 295 -2.09 -3.64 -13.62
C VAL A 295 -2.47 -3.02 -12.28
N ALA A 296 -2.03 -3.65 -11.20
CA ALA A 296 -1.97 -3.08 -9.86
C ALA A 296 -0.62 -3.45 -9.25
N THR A 297 0.25 -2.47 -9.06
CA THR A 297 1.60 -2.67 -8.53
C THR A 297 1.76 -1.90 -7.24
N LEU A 298 2.05 -2.59 -6.14
CA LEU A 298 2.44 -1.95 -4.88
C LEU A 298 3.78 -1.22 -5.09
N VAL A 299 3.77 0.11 -5.01
CA VAL A 299 4.95 0.98 -5.21
C VAL A 299 5.47 1.58 -3.91
N GLY A 300 4.67 1.53 -2.83
CA GLY A 300 5.09 2.01 -1.52
C GLY A 300 4.35 1.31 -0.40
N LEU A 301 5.08 0.92 0.64
CA LEU A 301 4.56 0.42 1.91
C LEU A 301 5.45 0.99 3.02
N THR A 302 4.89 1.88 3.85
CA THR A 302 5.64 2.59 4.88
C THR A 302 4.96 2.53 6.24
N PHE A 303 5.77 2.49 7.29
CA PHE A 303 5.36 2.60 8.68
C PHE A 303 6.19 3.71 9.32
N ASN A 304 5.53 4.74 9.87
CA ASN A 304 6.20 5.95 10.34
C ASN A 304 7.13 6.61 9.29
N GLY A 305 6.73 6.51 8.02
CA GLY A 305 7.50 7.03 6.88
C GLY A 305 8.72 6.17 6.48
N MET A 306 9.01 5.10 7.22
CA MET A 306 10.09 4.16 6.92
C MET A 306 9.58 3.03 6.03
N ASN A 307 10.40 2.54 5.11
CA ASN A 307 10.02 1.42 4.24
C ASN A 307 9.90 0.13 5.07
N VAL A 308 8.70 -0.44 5.10
CA VAL A 308 8.36 -1.59 5.96
C VAL A 308 9.25 -2.80 5.71
N VAL A 309 9.65 -3.03 4.47
CA VAL A 309 10.38 -4.23 4.08
C VAL A 309 11.89 -4.03 4.24
N ARG A 310 12.40 -2.81 4.01
CA ARG A 310 13.83 -2.50 4.17
C ARG A 310 14.25 -2.41 5.64
N GLU A 311 13.38 -1.92 6.51
CA GLU A 311 13.67 -1.66 7.92
C GLU A 311 13.15 -2.77 8.86
N PRO A 312 13.03 -4.01 8.36
CA PRO A 312 12.11 -5.07 8.85
C PRO A 312 11.05 -4.63 9.89
N LEU A 313 9.99 -3.95 9.40
CA LEU A 313 8.86 -3.41 10.20
C LEU A 313 7.51 -4.03 9.77
N VAL A 314 7.53 -5.22 9.16
CA VAL A 314 6.36 -5.95 8.66
C VAL A 314 5.45 -6.34 9.81
N SER A 315 5.99 -6.90 10.90
CA SER A 315 5.20 -7.21 12.11
C SER A 315 4.53 -5.96 12.67
N ASP A 316 5.24 -4.83 12.73
CA ASP A 316 4.67 -3.57 13.23
C ASP A 316 3.56 -3.02 12.31
N ALA A 317 3.75 -3.10 11.00
CA ALA A 317 2.70 -2.78 10.04
C ALA A 317 1.46 -3.68 10.22
N LEU A 318 1.66 -4.98 10.46
CA LEU A 318 0.58 -5.94 10.69
C LEU A 318 -0.16 -5.69 12.02
N LYS A 319 0.53 -5.24 13.08
CA LYS A 319 -0.11 -4.83 14.34
C LYS A 319 -1.12 -3.70 14.12
N VAL A 320 -0.78 -2.71 13.29
CA VAL A 320 -1.71 -1.60 12.96
C VAL A 320 -2.97 -2.13 12.26
N MET A 321 -2.81 -3.05 11.30
CA MET A 321 -3.95 -3.67 10.62
C MET A 321 -4.80 -4.48 11.61
N LEU A 322 -4.16 -5.34 12.42
CA LEU A 322 -4.84 -6.19 13.39
C LEU A 322 -5.62 -5.40 14.43
N ALA A 323 -5.13 -4.24 14.85
CA ALA A 323 -5.84 -3.37 15.78
C ALA A 323 -7.21 -2.95 15.23
N GLU A 324 -7.31 -2.60 13.94
CA GLU A 324 -8.59 -2.30 13.31
C GLU A 324 -9.48 -3.54 13.19
N TYR A 325 -8.94 -4.68 12.75
CA TYR A 325 -9.71 -5.92 12.68
C TYR A 325 -10.23 -6.35 14.07
N GLY A 326 -9.41 -6.20 15.10
CA GLY A 326 -9.77 -6.44 16.50
C GLY A 326 -10.89 -5.52 16.98
N ARG A 327 -10.87 -4.24 16.59
CA ARG A 327 -11.96 -3.30 16.87
C ARG A 327 -13.29 -3.78 16.25
N PHE A 328 -13.28 -4.15 14.97
CA PHE A 328 -14.48 -4.67 14.29
C PHE A 328 -14.96 -6.02 14.86
N ALA A 329 -14.03 -6.91 15.23
CA ALA A 329 -14.37 -8.17 15.88
C ALA A 329 -15.03 -7.94 17.25
N ASN A 330 -14.54 -7.00 18.03
CA ASN A 330 -15.14 -6.61 19.32
C ASN A 330 -16.54 -6.02 19.15
N GLU A 331 -16.79 -5.24 18.10
CA GLU A 331 -18.15 -4.79 17.75
C GLU A 331 -19.06 -5.98 17.42
N CYS A 332 -18.58 -6.96 16.63
CA CYS A 332 -19.34 -8.17 16.34
C CYS A 332 -19.68 -8.96 17.61
N ILE A 333 -18.76 -9.06 18.57
CA ILE A 333 -18.99 -9.68 19.88
C ILE A 333 -20.01 -8.87 20.69
N ALA A 334 -19.96 -7.54 20.65
CA ALA A 334 -20.90 -6.68 21.36
C ALA A 334 -22.34 -6.87 20.86
N HIS A 335 -22.52 -6.95 19.54
CA HIS A 335 -23.79 -7.23 18.87
C HIS A 335 -24.16 -8.73 18.81
N GLY A 336 -23.26 -9.60 19.27
CA GLY A 336 -23.41 -11.05 19.28
C GLY A 336 -24.05 -11.61 20.54
N ALA A 337 -24.75 -12.73 20.39
CA ALA A 337 -25.31 -13.52 21.49
C ALA A 337 -24.21 -14.28 22.25
N ALA A 338 -23.26 -14.87 21.52
CA ALA A 338 -22.08 -15.52 22.07
C ALA A 338 -20.95 -14.49 22.29
N LYS A 339 -20.16 -14.68 23.35
CA LYS A 339 -19.07 -13.74 23.74
C LYS A 339 -17.68 -14.27 23.43
N ASP A 340 -17.59 -15.50 22.96
CA ASP A 340 -16.39 -16.25 22.61
C ASP A 340 -16.21 -16.43 21.09
N GLU A 341 -17.12 -15.90 20.30
CA GLU A 341 -17.08 -15.90 18.83
C GLU A 341 -17.64 -14.57 18.29
N PHE A 342 -17.21 -14.20 17.08
CA PHE A 342 -17.80 -13.12 16.31
C PHE A 342 -18.57 -13.71 15.13
N VAL A 343 -19.80 -13.23 14.94
CA VAL A 343 -20.76 -13.73 13.95
C VAL A 343 -21.21 -12.58 13.06
N ILE A 344 -21.18 -12.80 11.74
CA ILE A 344 -21.77 -11.89 10.76
C ILE A 344 -22.88 -12.59 9.99
N LYS A 345 -23.90 -11.82 9.63
CA LYS A 345 -25.00 -12.22 8.75
C LYS A 345 -24.77 -11.67 7.35
N ILE A 346 -25.01 -12.49 6.34
CA ILE A 346 -24.89 -12.12 4.93
C ILE A 346 -26.28 -12.27 4.31
N GLU A 347 -26.83 -11.16 3.81
CA GLU A 347 -28.09 -11.14 3.06
C GLU A 347 -27.79 -10.96 1.57
N SER A 348 -28.15 -11.97 0.79
CA SER A 348 -28.04 -11.98 -0.68
C SER A 348 -29.19 -11.22 -1.34
N ASP A 349 -29.04 -10.90 -2.62
CA ASP A 349 -30.00 -10.11 -3.41
C ASP A 349 -31.37 -10.77 -3.56
N ASP A 350 -31.41 -12.10 -3.49
CA ASP A 350 -32.63 -12.92 -3.52
C ASP A 350 -33.32 -13.01 -2.15
N GLY A 351 -32.77 -12.35 -1.12
CA GLY A 351 -33.25 -12.39 0.26
C GLY A 351 -32.74 -13.59 1.07
N THR A 352 -31.88 -14.45 0.49
CA THR A 352 -31.25 -15.56 1.22
C THR A 352 -30.32 -15.01 2.29
N ARG A 353 -30.47 -15.51 3.52
CA ARG A 353 -29.64 -15.13 4.67
C ARG A 353 -28.76 -16.30 5.12
N THR A 354 -27.46 -16.05 5.22
CA THR A 354 -26.49 -16.99 5.78
C THR A 354 -25.73 -16.34 6.94
N GLU A 355 -25.09 -17.15 7.76
CA GLU A 355 -24.24 -16.71 8.86
C GLU A 355 -22.83 -17.27 8.67
N LYS A 356 -21.83 -16.45 9.00
CA LYS A 356 -20.45 -16.88 9.17
C LYS A 356 -20.03 -16.58 10.60
N TYR A 357 -19.20 -17.44 11.17
CA TYR A 357 -18.70 -17.28 12.53
C TYR A 357 -17.23 -17.72 12.60
N MET A 358 -16.50 -17.14 13.54
CA MET A 358 -15.15 -17.58 13.91
C MET A 358 -14.97 -17.40 15.41
N SER A 359 -14.38 -18.42 16.06
CA SER A 359 -14.11 -18.38 17.50
C SER A 359 -12.89 -17.51 17.81
N ILE A 360 -12.91 -16.83 18.96
CA ILE A 360 -11.76 -16.07 19.47
C ILE A 360 -10.55 -17.00 19.66
N SER A 361 -10.77 -18.25 20.09
CA SER A 361 -9.70 -19.25 20.21
C SER A 361 -9.01 -19.54 18.88
N THR A 362 -9.75 -19.57 17.76
CA THR A 362 -9.15 -19.78 16.44
C THR A 362 -8.16 -18.68 16.09
N VAL A 363 -8.52 -17.41 16.30
CA VAL A 363 -7.62 -16.27 16.06
C VAL A 363 -6.40 -16.36 16.98
N LYS A 364 -6.65 -16.60 18.28
CA LYS A 364 -5.60 -16.71 19.29
C LYS A 364 -4.59 -17.81 18.97
N ASP A 365 -5.07 -19.02 18.68
CA ASP A 365 -4.22 -20.18 18.40
C ASP A 365 -3.38 -19.95 17.13
N ARG A 366 -3.98 -19.32 16.10
CA ARG A 366 -3.26 -18.98 14.87
C ARG A 366 -2.16 -17.96 15.08
N LEU A 367 -2.39 -16.93 15.88
CA LEU A 367 -1.38 -15.91 16.17
C LEU A 367 -0.31 -16.47 17.10
N LEU A 368 -0.68 -17.12 18.20
CA LEU A 368 0.29 -17.71 19.14
C LEU A 368 1.14 -18.82 18.52
N GLY A 369 0.65 -19.51 17.48
CA GLY A 369 1.42 -20.48 16.71
C GLY A 369 2.67 -19.92 16.02
N ILE A 370 2.81 -18.58 15.94
CA ILE A 370 3.95 -17.88 15.33
C ILE A 370 5.07 -17.62 16.36
N GLY A 371 4.82 -17.82 17.65
CA GLY A 371 5.79 -17.58 18.73
C GLY A 371 5.67 -16.18 19.33
N GLU A 372 6.81 -15.57 19.70
CA GLU A 372 6.86 -14.30 20.44
C GLU A 372 6.21 -13.14 19.65
N ALA A 373 6.57 -12.97 18.38
CA ALA A 373 5.92 -11.98 17.51
C ALA A 373 4.40 -12.22 17.40
N GLY A 374 3.99 -13.49 17.41
CA GLY A 374 2.59 -13.91 17.43
C GLY A 374 1.82 -13.43 18.67
N ALA A 375 2.47 -13.42 19.84
CA ALA A 375 1.87 -12.91 21.06
C ALA A 375 1.64 -11.38 20.98
N GLU A 376 2.60 -10.62 20.47
CA GLU A 376 2.43 -9.17 20.26
C GLU A 376 1.31 -8.85 19.26
N LEU A 377 1.18 -9.66 18.20
CA LEU A 377 0.09 -9.54 17.22
C LEU A 377 -1.27 -9.89 17.84
N ALA A 378 -1.33 -10.90 18.72
CA ALA A 378 -2.53 -11.22 19.48
C ALA A 378 -2.93 -10.09 20.44
N ASP A 379 -1.95 -9.45 21.09
CA ASP A 379 -2.16 -8.27 21.92
C ASP A 379 -2.71 -7.10 21.09
N ALA A 380 -2.15 -6.84 19.90
CA ALA A 380 -2.61 -5.79 18.99
C ALA A 380 -4.07 -6.01 18.52
N PHE A 381 -4.48 -7.27 18.28
CA PHE A 381 -5.88 -7.61 17.99
C PHE A 381 -6.81 -7.39 19.20
N GLY A 382 -6.27 -7.31 20.42
CA GLY A 382 -7.03 -7.21 21.67
C GLY A 382 -7.30 -8.56 22.35
N LEU A 383 -6.54 -9.61 22.02
CA LEU A 383 -6.60 -10.93 22.69
C LEU A 383 -5.56 -11.09 23.80
N GLY A 384 -4.80 -10.04 24.06
CA GLY A 384 -3.75 -10.05 25.07
C GLY A 384 -4.25 -10.39 26.45
N THR A 385 -3.38 -10.96 27.26
CA THR A 385 -3.71 -11.31 28.64
C THR A 385 -4.06 -10.04 29.40
N SER A 386 -5.35 -9.79 29.58
CA SER A 386 -5.82 -9.13 30.80
C SER A 386 -5.38 -10.04 31.93
N VAL A 387 -4.27 -9.68 32.56
CA VAL A 387 -3.95 -10.18 33.89
C VAL A 387 -5.06 -9.66 34.79
N SER A 388 -5.98 -10.57 35.17
CA SER A 388 -6.80 -10.44 36.36
C SER A 388 -6.75 -11.74 37.14
#